data_AF-A0A963M7T2-F1
#
_entry.id   AF-A0A963M7T2-F1
#
_cell.length_a   1.000
_cell.length_b   1.000
_cell.length_c   1.000
_cell.angle_alpha   90.00
_cell.angle_beta   90.00
_cell.angle_gamma   90.00
#
_symmetry.space_group_name_H-M   'P 1'
#
loop_
_entity.id
_entity.type
_entity.pdbx_description
1 polymer ?
#
loop_
_entity_poly.entity_id
_entity_poly.type
_entity_poly.pdbx_seq_one_letter_code
_entity_poly.pdbx_strand_id
1 'polypeptide(L)'
;ARQGDEVVKLPACIQCHGERLMGTQPNVPALLGLPADYLMAQLGGWKTGQRKALTPDCMTSVVRRLSDADAMAVVTWLAAQPVPADTAPAAVPPASAPPPPELRCGSAPLPGATP
;
A
#
# COMPACT_ATOMS: atom_id res chain seq x y z
N ALA A 1 -4.38 3.79 -10.83
CA ALA A 1 -3.09 3.73 -10.10
C ALA A 1 -2.46 5.11 -9.89
N ARG A 2 -2.23 5.88 -10.96
CA ARG A 2 -1.70 7.25 -10.88
C ARG A 2 -2.78 8.32 -10.69
N GLN A 3 -3.99 8.04 -11.16
CA GLN A 3 -5.20 8.81 -10.87
C GLN A 3 -6.04 8.05 -9.83
N GLY A 4 -6.68 8.79 -8.92
CA GLY A 4 -7.75 8.30 -8.05
C GLY A 4 -9.12 8.49 -8.72
N ASP A 5 -10.18 8.17 -7.99
CA ASP A 5 -11.56 8.42 -8.38
C ASP A 5 -12.26 9.22 -7.26
N GLU A 6 -12.59 10.47 -7.56
CA GLU A 6 -13.22 11.38 -6.59
C GLU A 6 -14.67 11.00 -6.29
N VAL A 7 -15.39 10.40 -7.24
CA VAL A 7 -16.81 10.03 -7.11
C VAL A 7 -16.95 8.98 -6.01
N VAL A 8 -16.07 7.98 -6.01
CA VAL A 8 -16.04 6.93 -4.97
C VAL A 8 -15.04 7.23 -3.84
N LYS A 9 -14.41 8.41 -3.83
CA LYS A 9 -13.42 8.84 -2.83
C LYS A 9 -12.26 7.84 -2.68
N LEU A 10 -11.76 7.37 -3.82
CA LEU A 10 -10.62 6.46 -3.94
C LEU A 10 -9.36 7.28 -4.26
N PRO A 11 -8.37 7.38 -3.35
CA PRO A 11 -7.13 8.08 -3.64
C PRO A 11 -6.30 7.33 -4.70
N ALA A 12 -5.41 8.05 -5.38
CA ALA A 12 -4.45 7.40 -6.27
C ALA A 12 -3.46 6.55 -5.46
N CYS A 13 -3.08 5.37 -5.96
CA CYS A 13 -2.14 4.46 -5.29
C CYS A 13 -0.80 5.13 -4.97
N ILE A 14 -0.33 5.99 -5.90
CA ILE A 14 0.94 6.73 -5.76
C ILE A 14 0.97 7.67 -4.56
N GLN A 15 -0.19 8.09 -4.03
CA GLN A 15 -0.25 8.99 -2.88
C GLN A 15 0.26 8.34 -1.59
N CYS A 16 0.22 7.00 -1.50
CA CYS A 16 0.73 6.26 -0.35
C CYS A 16 1.92 5.39 -0.71
N HIS A 17 1.87 4.72 -1.87
CA HIS A 17 2.92 3.78 -2.31
C HIS A 17 4.09 4.48 -3.02
N GLY A 18 4.13 5.82 -3.00
CA GLY A 18 5.17 6.64 -3.59
C GLY A 18 5.00 6.82 -5.11
N GLU A 19 5.59 7.88 -5.66
CA GLU A 19 5.48 8.23 -7.09
C GLU A 19 6.01 7.13 -8.03
N ARG A 20 7.02 6.40 -7.54
CA ARG A 20 7.64 5.24 -8.20
C ARG A 20 6.94 3.92 -7.90
N LEU A 21 5.92 3.91 -7.03
CA LEU A 21 5.24 2.71 -6.57
C LEU A 21 6.18 1.68 -5.90
N MET A 22 7.32 2.14 -5.39
CA MET A 22 8.31 1.34 -4.66
C MET A 22 8.13 1.41 -3.13
N GLY A 23 7.00 1.96 -2.68
CA GLY A 23 6.68 2.11 -1.28
C GLY A 23 7.19 3.42 -0.69
N THR A 24 6.76 3.68 0.53
CA THR A 24 7.21 4.81 1.35
C THR A 24 7.58 4.30 2.73
N GLN A 25 8.65 4.86 3.30
CA GLN A 25 9.05 4.56 4.67
C GLN A 25 7.99 5.07 5.66
N PRO A 26 7.89 4.47 6.86
CA PRO A 26 8.55 3.23 7.26
C PRO A 26 7.87 1.95 6.72
N ASN A 27 6.59 2.01 6.34
CA ASN A 27 5.75 0.81 6.36
C ASN A 27 4.77 0.67 5.18
N VAL A 28 4.86 1.50 4.14
CA VAL A 28 4.03 1.32 2.94
C VAL A 28 4.85 0.55 1.91
N PRO A 29 4.42 -0.66 1.51
CA PRO A 29 5.22 -1.53 0.65
C PRO A 29 5.21 -1.08 -0.81
N ALA A 30 6.18 -1.57 -1.57
CA ALA A 30 6.18 -1.50 -3.03
C ALA A 30 5.00 -2.25 -3.64
N LEU A 31 4.55 -1.79 -4.82
CA LEU A 31 3.53 -2.45 -5.63
C LEU A 31 4.09 -3.02 -6.94
N LEU A 32 5.23 -2.51 -7.43
CA LEU A 32 5.84 -3.00 -8.67
C LEU A 32 6.71 -4.23 -8.43
N GLY A 33 6.86 -5.05 -9.47
CA GLY A 33 7.62 -6.31 -9.42
C GLY A 33 6.86 -7.47 -8.78
N LEU A 34 5.61 -7.25 -8.37
CA LEU A 34 4.74 -8.28 -7.80
C LEU A 34 3.85 -8.88 -8.90
N PRO A 35 3.66 -10.21 -8.92
CA PRO A 35 2.79 -10.85 -9.90
C PRO A 35 1.32 -10.50 -9.64
N ALA A 36 0.52 -10.47 -10.71
CA ALA A 36 -0.89 -10.09 -10.66
C ALA A 36 -1.68 -10.92 -9.64
N ASP A 37 -1.50 -12.24 -9.65
CA ASP A 37 -2.20 -13.16 -8.73
C ASP A 37 -1.91 -12.84 -7.27
N TYR A 38 -0.66 -12.48 -6.95
CA TYR A 38 -0.29 -12.06 -5.60
C TYR A 38 -1.03 -10.78 -5.21
N LEU A 39 -0.96 -9.74 -6.05
CA LEU A 39 -1.62 -8.46 -5.79
C LEU A 39 -3.13 -8.63 -5.62
N MET A 40 -3.77 -9.43 -6.49
CA MET A 40 -5.20 -9.74 -6.38
C MET A 40 -5.52 -10.48 -5.09
N ALA A 41 -4.73 -11.49 -4.71
CA ALA A 41 -4.91 -12.20 -3.46
C ALA A 41 -4.77 -11.27 -2.24
N GLN A 42 -3.86 -10.29 -2.30
CA GLN A 42 -3.72 -9.29 -1.24
C GLN A 42 -4.98 -8.41 -1.11
N LEU A 43 -5.48 -7.86 -2.24
CA LEU A 43 -6.72 -7.06 -2.23
C LEU A 43 -7.92 -7.90 -1.75
N GLY A 44 -8.05 -9.13 -2.24
CA GLY A 44 -9.07 -10.08 -1.79
C GLY A 44 -9.00 -10.37 -0.30
N GLY A 45 -7.79 -10.53 0.25
CA GLY A 45 -7.57 -10.72 1.69
C GLY A 45 -8.09 -9.56 2.53
N TRP A 46 -7.89 -8.31 2.12
CA TRP A 46 -8.49 -7.16 2.80
C TRP A 46 -10.01 -7.12 2.63
N LYS A 47 -10.52 -7.45 1.44
CA LYS A 47 -11.95 -7.45 1.14
C LYS A 47 -12.72 -8.45 1.99
N THR A 48 -12.13 -9.62 2.26
CA THR A 48 -12.69 -10.68 3.12
C THR A 48 -12.30 -10.52 4.60
N GLY A 49 -11.43 -9.58 4.94
CA GLY A 49 -10.93 -9.36 6.30
C GLY A 49 -9.90 -10.38 6.79
N GLN A 50 -9.43 -11.29 5.92
CA GLN A 50 -8.33 -12.22 6.19
C GLN A 50 -6.98 -11.51 6.31
N ARG A 51 -6.82 -10.37 5.62
CA ARG A 51 -5.67 -9.48 5.73
C ARG A 51 -6.08 -8.17 6.40
N LYS A 52 -5.21 -7.67 7.30
CA LYS A 52 -5.35 -6.38 7.98
C LYS A 52 -3.99 -5.71 8.09
N ALA A 53 -3.97 -4.39 8.06
CA ALA A 53 -2.81 -3.58 8.45
C ALA A 53 -2.97 -3.06 9.90
N LEU A 54 -1.93 -2.44 10.45
CA LEU A 54 -2.07 -1.74 11.74
C LEU A 54 -3.04 -0.58 11.61
N THR A 55 -3.74 -0.29 12.71
CA THR A 55 -4.65 0.84 12.80
C THR A 55 -3.89 2.18 12.71
N PRO A 56 -4.36 3.13 11.88
CA PRO A 56 -5.49 3.02 10.95
C PRO A 56 -5.17 2.16 9.71
N ASP A 57 -6.02 1.17 9.42
CA ASP A 57 -5.88 0.32 8.23
C ASP A 57 -6.40 1.03 6.98
N CYS A 58 -5.51 1.81 6.37
CA CYS A 58 -5.81 2.57 5.15
C CYS A 58 -6.20 1.66 3.99
N MET A 59 -5.58 0.49 3.83
CA MET A 59 -5.85 -0.40 2.71
C MET A 59 -7.23 -1.06 2.81
N THR A 60 -7.69 -1.38 4.02
CA THR A 60 -9.09 -1.79 4.22
C THR A 60 -10.07 -0.72 3.73
N SER A 61 -9.78 0.56 3.97
CA SER A 61 -10.64 1.66 3.50
C SER A 61 -10.63 1.82 1.98
N VAL A 62 -9.47 1.62 1.34
CA VAL A 62 -9.30 1.65 -0.13
C VAL A 62 -10.02 0.48 -0.79
N VAL A 63 -9.80 -0.76 -0.32
CA VAL A 63 -10.37 -1.98 -0.91
C VAL A 63 -11.89 -2.00 -0.81
N ARG A 64 -12.48 -1.45 0.26
CA ARG A 64 -13.94 -1.33 0.39
C ARG A 64 -14.59 -0.43 -0.67
N ARG A 65 -13.82 0.43 -1.33
CA ARG A 65 -14.29 1.35 -2.39
C ARG A 65 -13.95 0.85 -3.79
N LEU A 66 -13.09 -0.15 -3.92
CA LEU A 66 -12.72 -0.77 -5.19
C LEU A 66 -13.81 -1.75 -5.64
N SER A 67 -14.32 -1.55 -6.85
CA SER A 67 -15.08 -2.59 -7.55
C SER A 67 -14.16 -3.75 -7.94
N ASP A 68 -14.70 -4.93 -8.22
CA ASP A 68 -13.90 -6.07 -8.69
C ASP A 68 -13.25 -5.79 -10.05
N ALA A 69 -13.93 -5.03 -10.91
CA ALA A 69 -13.41 -4.61 -12.20
C ALA A 69 -12.20 -3.66 -12.02
N ASP A 70 -12.30 -2.68 -11.11
CA ASP A 70 -11.21 -1.75 -10.83
C ASP A 70 -10.03 -2.45 -10.18
N ALA A 71 -10.30 -3.40 -9.27
CA ALA A 71 -9.27 -4.23 -8.66
C ALA A 71 -8.51 -5.03 -9.73
N MET A 72 -9.23 -5.66 -10.66
CA MET A 72 -8.62 -6.41 -11.76
C MET A 72 -7.79 -5.49 -12.67
N ALA A 73 -8.35 -4.34 -13.04
CA ALA A 73 -7.69 -3.38 -13.90
C ALA A 73 -6.39 -2.83 -13.28
N VAL A 74 -6.43 -2.43 -12.00
CA VAL A 74 -5.25 -1.87 -11.32
C VAL A 74 -4.17 -2.92 -11.09
N VAL A 75 -4.56 -4.15 -10.72
CA VAL A 75 -3.62 -5.26 -10.53
C VAL A 75 -2.93 -5.65 -11.83
N THR A 76 -3.70 -5.79 -12.91
CA THR A 76 -3.16 -6.11 -14.24
C THR A 76 -2.18 -5.04 -14.69
N TRP A 77 -2.54 -3.76 -14.51
CA TRP A 77 -1.67 -2.65 -14.86
C TRP A 77 -0.38 -2.63 -14.02
N LEU A 78 -0.47 -2.81 -12.70
CA LEU A 78 0.68 -2.82 -11.78
C LEU A 78 1.69 -3.93 -12.12
N ALA A 79 1.19 -5.15 -12.36
CA ALA A 79 2.02 -6.30 -12.68
C ALA A 79 2.76 -6.16 -14.03
N ALA A 80 2.24 -5.34 -14.94
CA ALA A 80 2.86 -5.07 -16.23
C ALA A 80 3.87 -3.91 -16.23
N GLN A 81 4.00 -3.16 -15.12
CA GLN A 81 4.93 -2.04 -15.07
C GLN A 81 6.38 -2.53 -14.90
N PRO A 82 7.35 -1.86 -15.56
CA PRO A 82 8.75 -2.12 -15.29
C PRO A 82 9.11 -1.73 -13.86
N VAL A 83 9.94 -2.54 -13.21
CA VAL A 83 10.54 -2.16 -11.93
C VAL A 83 11.65 -1.14 -12.21
N PRO A 84 11.63 0.05 -11.59
CA PRO A 84 12.69 1.04 -11.75
C PRO A 84 14.02 0.52 -11.19
N ALA A 85 15.14 0.99 -11.74
CA ALA A 85 16.48 0.59 -11.28
C ALA A 85 16.75 0.97 -9.82
N ASP A 86 16.27 2.13 -9.40
CA ASP A 86 16.19 2.47 -7.98
C ASP A 86 14.93 1.83 -7.40
N THR A 87 15.12 0.82 -6.55
CA THR A 87 14.04 0.11 -5.85
C THR A 87 13.85 0.59 -4.42
N ALA A 88 14.60 1.60 -3.97
CA ALA A 88 14.49 2.12 -2.62
C ALA A 88 13.13 2.82 -2.44
N PRO A 89 12.41 2.53 -1.34
CA PRO A 89 11.17 3.23 -1.00
C PRO A 89 11.47 4.72 -0.78
N ALA A 90 10.51 5.57 -1.11
CA ALA A 90 10.67 7.00 -0.87
C ALA A 90 10.81 7.26 0.64
N ALA A 91 11.82 8.05 1.00
CA ALA A 91 12.01 8.47 2.37
C ALA A 91 10.88 9.41 2.78
N VAL A 92 10.44 9.28 4.04
CA VAL A 92 9.75 10.41 4.68
C VAL A 92 10.79 11.53 4.77
N PRO A 93 10.50 12.77 4.36
CA PRO A 93 11.39 13.89 4.66
C PRO A 93 11.69 13.87 6.16
N PRO A 94 12.91 14.20 6.60
CA PRO A 94 13.26 14.14 8.02
C PRO A 94 12.25 15.00 8.79
N ALA A 95 11.38 14.35 9.54
CA ALA A 95 10.61 15.01 10.56
C ALA A 95 11.65 15.49 11.57
N SER A 96 11.77 16.80 11.74
CA SER A 96 12.50 17.41 12.84
C SER A 96 11.76 17.13 14.17
N ALA A 97 11.54 15.86 14.51
CA ALA A 97 11.08 15.30 15.78
C ALA A 97 10.71 13.83 15.57
N PRO A 98 10.94 12.94 16.56
CA PRO A 98 10.34 11.61 16.54
C PRO A 98 8.80 11.74 16.48
N PRO A 99 8.11 10.92 15.68
CA PRO A 99 6.64 10.91 15.68
C PRO A 99 6.15 10.53 17.09
N PRO A 100 5.04 11.13 17.58
CA PRO A 100 4.48 10.78 18.88
C PRO A 100 4.14 9.28 18.91
N PRO A 101 4.27 8.61 20.07
CA PRO A 101 4.20 7.16 20.22
C PRO A 101 2.87 6.50 19.79
N GLU A 102 1.89 7.31 19.41
CA GLU A 102 0.50 6.94 19.14
C GLU A 102 0.21 6.65 17.66
N LEU A 103 1.10 7.01 16.72
CA LEU A 103 0.89 6.79 15.29
C LEU A 103 1.82 5.71 14.74
N ARG A 104 1.45 4.46 15.02
CA ARG A 104 2.14 3.22 14.61
C ARG A 104 1.43 2.58 13.41
N CYS A 105 1.71 3.03 12.19
CA CYS A 105 1.18 2.40 10.98
C CYS A 105 2.21 1.43 10.41
N GLY A 106 2.15 0.11 10.67
CA GLY A 106 3.02 -0.90 10.02
C GLY A 106 2.89 -2.35 10.50
N SER A 107 2.68 -3.31 9.59
CA SER A 107 2.30 -4.71 9.90
C SER A 107 3.40 -5.64 10.44
N ALA A 108 4.58 -5.12 10.79
CA ALA A 108 5.67 -5.93 11.34
C ALA A 108 5.74 -5.81 12.88
N PRO A 109 5.97 -6.91 13.62
CA PRO A 109 6.37 -6.84 15.03
C PRO A 109 7.69 -6.08 15.18
N LEU A 110 7.89 -5.49 16.36
CA LEU A 110 9.18 -4.86 16.68
C LEU A 110 10.29 -5.92 16.75
N PRO A 111 11.54 -5.57 16.38
CA PRO A 111 12.69 -6.39 16.71
C PRO A 111 12.73 -6.63 18.23
N GLY A 112 12.60 -7.88 18.65
CA GLY A 112 12.65 -8.27 20.07
C GLY A 112 11.30 -8.38 20.78
N ALA A 113 10.16 -8.20 20.09
CA ALA A 113 8.88 -8.64 20.64
C ALA A 113 8.81 -10.17 20.57
N THR A 114 8.93 -10.84 21.72
CA THR A 114 8.58 -12.26 21.84
C THR A 114 7.08 -12.46 21.61
N PRO A 115 6.67 -13.63 21.07
CA PRO A 115 5.30 -13.91 20.63
C PRO A 115 4.24 -13.74 21.73
#